data_AF-A0A2G9UU50-F1
#
_entry.id   AF-A0A2G9UU50-F1
#
_cell.length_a   1.000
_cell.length_b   1.000
_cell.length_c   1.000
_cell.angle_alpha   90.00
_cell.angle_beta   90.00
_cell.angle_gamma   90.00
#
_symmetry.space_group_name_H-M   'P 1'
#
loop_
_entity.id
_entity.type
_entity.pdbx_description
1 polymer ?
#
loop_
_entity_poly.entity_id
_entity_poly.type
_entity_poly.pdbx_seq_one_letter_code
_entity_poly.pdbx_strand_id
1 'polypeptide(L)'
;MGDSESGHIVPLFRSVTSSNGNKPSARLRQALDDAREQAAKFAVERDSALADHERLASKVGKLERDLKKSEDDRLTALSLAESSSAKQKTLQNKLDKAQIELGDVEKDNGRLRMQLASLQKNLEDESVLRAAANSKIQALTEDLEFLKKQHKSALEEVRHKRQVDMTTYAKQINDEYQSKLQDQLAEMRARFQAQISANKAAFEESYKNKVERAFKYLKCSLNDARERAEAAHDDAARMRVRIHELEKSGSSHDAVIDGLRREIASLKDDMDAARRSYQERLDGKEIRIAELNREIQRMMDEFHDLLDVKIQLDTELNTYRMLLESEESRLNISGGNQSRDNSMTSHHVSYTSGSGSAQRGVKRARIEWDGNGDELDFHRLSQRMQKHVDGPVGIEEIDPNGQWVRISNNTDEEVSIAHWKLLVRAGGKEVSY
;
A
#
# COMPACT_ATOMS: atom_id res chain seq x y z
N MET A 1 -161.27 -27.33 -90.16
CA MET A 1 -162.60 -27.42 -89.51
C MET A 1 -163.34 -26.17 -89.95
N GLY A 2 -164.26 -26.20 -90.92
CA GLY A 2 -165.24 -27.25 -91.21
C GLY A 2 -166.47 -27.03 -90.33
N ASP A 3 -167.73 -27.11 -90.78
CA ASP A 3 -168.26 -27.57 -92.07
C ASP A 3 -169.66 -26.97 -92.35
N SER A 4 -169.98 -26.84 -93.65
CA SER A 4 -171.20 -27.30 -94.37
C SER A 4 -172.66 -26.93 -94.00
N GLU A 5 -173.41 -26.61 -95.08
CA GLU A 5 -174.76 -27.14 -95.45
C GLU A 5 -176.02 -26.72 -94.64
N SER A 6 -177.26 -26.73 -95.16
CA SER A 6 -177.83 -26.84 -96.53
C SER A 6 -179.24 -26.18 -96.53
N GLY A 7 -179.84 -25.82 -97.68
CA GLY A 7 -180.95 -26.61 -98.27
C GLY A 7 -182.36 -26.00 -98.01
N HIS A 8 -182.98 -25.19 -98.89
CA HIS A 8 -183.78 -25.51 -100.11
C HIS A 8 -185.19 -26.12 -99.88
N ILE A 9 -186.24 -25.60 -100.56
CA ILE A 9 -187.38 -26.31 -101.25
C ILE A 9 -188.62 -25.38 -101.54
N VAL A 10 -189.34 -25.71 -102.63
CA VAL A 10 -190.51 -25.04 -103.27
C VAL A 10 -191.20 -26.07 -104.24
N PRO A 11 -192.29 -25.80 -105.02
CA PRO A 11 -193.29 -24.70 -105.09
C PRO A 11 -194.79 -25.20 -105.28
N LEU A 12 -195.70 -24.32 -105.80
CA LEU A 12 -196.98 -24.62 -106.54
C LEU A 12 -198.28 -24.90 -105.69
N PHE A 13 -199.55 -24.70 -106.13
CA PHE A 13 -200.17 -24.19 -107.39
C PHE A 13 -201.68 -23.79 -107.24
N ARG A 14 -202.19 -22.88 -108.11
CA ARG A 14 -203.59 -22.75 -108.67
C ARG A 14 -204.83 -22.63 -107.73
N SER A 15 -206.05 -22.25 -108.17
CA SER A 15 -206.58 -21.24 -109.14
C SER A 15 -208.14 -21.27 -109.21
N VAL A 16 -208.79 -20.23 -109.76
CA VAL A 16 -210.20 -20.16 -110.25
C VAL A 16 -211.28 -19.63 -109.26
N THR A 17 -212.40 -19.18 -109.84
CA THR A 17 -213.32 -18.07 -109.52
C THR A 17 -214.59 -18.43 -108.73
N SER A 18 -215.19 -17.47 -108.01
CA SER A 18 -216.48 -16.80 -108.40
C SER A 18 -217.19 -16.05 -107.25
N SER A 19 -217.85 -14.92 -107.60
CA SER A 19 -219.01 -14.23 -106.98
C SER A 19 -219.66 -14.91 -105.74
N ASN A 20 -219.98 -14.23 -104.62
CA ASN A 20 -220.87 -13.06 -104.52
C ASN A 20 -220.90 -12.46 -103.08
N GLY A 21 -221.40 -11.23 -102.88
CA GLY A 21 -222.17 -10.89 -101.66
C GLY A 21 -221.49 -10.38 -100.37
N ASN A 22 -220.88 -9.18 -100.42
CA ASN A 22 -221.12 -8.07 -99.46
C ASN A 22 -220.83 -8.21 -97.93
N LYS A 23 -219.69 -7.64 -97.44
CA LYS A 23 -219.55 -6.72 -96.26
C LYS A 23 -218.09 -6.58 -95.73
N PRO A 24 -217.32 -5.53 -96.12
CA PRO A 24 -215.99 -5.24 -95.56
C PRO A 24 -215.87 -3.86 -94.87
N SER A 25 -215.11 -3.74 -93.77
CA SER A 25 -214.37 -2.51 -93.36
C SER A 25 -213.63 -2.68 -92.01
N ALA A 26 -214.33 -3.15 -90.95
CA ALA A 26 -213.87 -2.99 -89.56
C ALA A 26 -212.64 -3.84 -89.17
N ARG A 27 -212.57 -5.11 -89.59
CA ARG A 27 -211.56 -6.07 -89.08
C ARG A 27 -210.11 -5.76 -89.48
N LEU A 28 -209.88 -5.00 -90.56
CA LEU A 28 -208.54 -4.64 -91.03
C LEU A 28 -207.90 -3.49 -90.23
N ARG A 29 -208.68 -2.69 -89.51
CA ARG A 29 -208.13 -1.63 -88.63
C ARG A 29 -207.57 -2.21 -87.34
N GLN A 30 -208.31 -3.12 -86.70
CA GLN A 30 -207.93 -3.70 -85.41
C GLN A 30 -206.58 -4.42 -85.46
N ALA A 31 -206.35 -5.26 -86.47
CA ALA A 31 -205.07 -5.96 -86.65
C ALA A 31 -203.87 -5.01 -86.94
N LEU A 32 -204.12 -3.79 -87.45
CA LEU A 32 -203.07 -2.79 -87.69
C LEU A 32 -202.65 -2.11 -86.38
N ASP A 33 -203.61 -1.84 -85.49
CA ASP A 33 -203.34 -1.20 -84.21
C ASP A 33 -202.72 -2.18 -83.20
N ASP A 34 -203.13 -3.46 -83.19
CA ASP A 34 -202.46 -4.52 -82.42
C ASP A 34 -200.98 -4.69 -82.83
N ALA A 35 -200.68 -4.64 -84.14
CA ALA A 35 -199.32 -4.73 -84.65
C ALA A 35 -198.47 -3.50 -84.26
N ARG A 36 -199.08 -2.31 -84.19
CA ARG A 36 -198.42 -1.09 -83.70
C ARG A 36 -198.13 -1.16 -82.20
N GLU A 37 -199.05 -1.71 -81.41
CA GLU A 37 -198.85 -1.89 -79.97
C GLU A 37 -197.74 -2.91 -79.68
N GLN A 38 -197.68 -4.01 -80.42
CA GLN A 38 -196.57 -4.97 -80.33
C GLN A 38 -195.23 -4.36 -80.76
N ALA A 39 -195.19 -3.59 -81.85
CA ALA A 39 -193.99 -2.88 -82.27
C ALA A 39 -193.52 -1.84 -81.22
N ALA A 40 -194.45 -1.15 -80.56
CA ALA A 40 -194.13 -0.22 -79.47
C ALA A 40 -193.58 -0.95 -78.23
N LYS A 41 -194.15 -2.11 -77.86
CA LYS A 41 -193.63 -2.96 -76.77
C LYS A 41 -192.22 -3.43 -77.05
N PHE A 42 -191.96 -4.01 -78.23
CA PHE A 42 -190.61 -4.43 -78.60
C PHE A 42 -189.62 -3.27 -78.74
N ALA A 43 -190.07 -2.06 -79.10
CA ALA A 43 -189.22 -0.87 -79.07
C ALA A 43 -188.82 -0.48 -77.63
N VAL A 44 -189.76 -0.49 -76.68
CA VAL A 44 -189.48 -0.21 -75.26
C VAL A 44 -188.60 -1.29 -74.63
N GLU A 45 -188.84 -2.56 -74.93
CA GLU A 45 -188.00 -3.67 -74.46
C GLU A 45 -186.58 -3.59 -75.04
N ARG A 46 -186.43 -3.27 -76.32
CA ARG A 46 -185.13 -2.98 -76.96
C ARG A 46 -184.44 -1.81 -76.27
N ASP A 47 -185.13 -0.70 -76.03
CA ASP A 47 -184.53 0.51 -75.47
C ASP A 47 -184.16 0.32 -73.99
N SER A 48 -184.93 -0.45 -73.23
CA SER A 48 -184.58 -0.90 -71.88
C SER A 48 -183.36 -1.83 -71.90
N ALA A 49 -183.30 -2.79 -72.82
CA ALA A 49 -182.16 -3.71 -72.95
C ALA A 49 -180.89 -2.97 -73.39
N LEU A 50 -180.99 -1.95 -74.25
CA LEU A 50 -179.88 -1.07 -74.62
C LEU A 50 -179.41 -0.22 -73.43
N ALA A 51 -180.32 0.36 -72.65
CA ALA A 51 -179.97 1.13 -71.46
C ALA A 51 -179.30 0.26 -70.37
N ASP A 52 -179.78 -0.96 -70.15
CA ASP A 52 -179.14 -1.92 -69.25
C ASP A 52 -177.79 -2.41 -69.80
N HIS A 53 -177.66 -2.59 -71.12
CA HIS A 53 -176.38 -2.90 -71.76
C HIS A 53 -175.36 -1.76 -71.59
N GLU A 54 -175.74 -0.49 -71.79
CA GLU A 54 -174.86 0.67 -71.51
C GLU A 54 -174.51 0.79 -70.03
N ARG A 55 -175.46 0.52 -69.13
CA ARG A 55 -175.24 0.53 -67.67
C ARG A 55 -174.29 -0.60 -67.24
N LEU A 56 -174.40 -1.77 -67.84
CA LEU A 56 -173.48 -2.89 -67.60
C LEU A 56 -172.12 -2.63 -68.23
N ALA A 57 -172.04 -2.16 -69.48
CA ALA A 57 -170.79 -1.81 -70.15
C ALA A 57 -170.02 -0.71 -69.39
N SER A 58 -170.70 0.32 -68.91
CA SER A 58 -170.08 1.37 -68.08
C SER A 58 -169.67 0.90 -66.67
N LYS A 59 -170.30 -0.15 -66.14
CA LYS A 59 -169.88 -0.82 -64.89
C LYS A 59 -168.69 -1.75 -65.12
N VAL A 60 -168.68 -2.53 -66.20
CA VAL A 60 -167.55 -3.37 -66.62
C VAL A 60 -166.33 -2.49 -66.88
N GLY A 61 -166.46 -1.45 -67.70
CA GLY A 61 -165.37 -0.49 -67.96
C GLY A 61 -164.94 0.35 -66.75
N LYS A 62 -165.67 0.34 -65.62
CA LYS A 62 -165.19 0.83 -64.31
C LYS A 62 -164.35 -0.24 -63.61
N LEU A 63 -164.90 -1.45 -63.48
CA LEU A 63 -164.23 -2.59 -62.86
C LEU A 63 -162.90 -2.95 -63.56
N GLU A 64 -162.83 -2.88 -64.89
CA GLU A 64 -161.60 -3.06 -65.67
C GLU A 64 -160.53 -2.01 -65.33
N ARG A 65 -160.93 -0.74 -65.15
CA ARG A 65 -160.01 0.35 -64.77
C ARG A 65 -159.52 0.21 -63.34
N ASP A 66 -160.39 -0.21 -62.43
CA ASP A 66 -160.04 -0.38 -61.02
C ASP A 66 -159.23 -1.66 -60.79
N LEU A 67 -159.52 -2.74 -61.55
CA LEU A 67 -158.68 -3.94 -61.64
C LEU A 67 -157.28 -3.59 -62.15
N LYS A 68 -157.19 -2.86 -63.27
CA LYS A 68 -155.89 -2.46 -63.83
C LYS A 68 -155.06 -1.61 -62.86
N LYS A 69 -155.66 -0.64 -62.17
CA LYS A 69 -154.98 0.12 -61.10
C LYS A 69 -154.49 -0.80 -60.00
N SER A 70 -155.33 -1.73 -59.53
CA SER A 70 -154.92 -2.70 -58.50
C SER A 70 -153.81 -3.63 -58.97
N GLU A 71 -153.71 -3.94 -60.27
CA GLU A 71 -152.61 -4.70 -60.85
C GLU A 71 -151.31 -3.88 -60.92
N ASP A 72 -151.39 -2.60 -61.32
CA ASP A 72 -150.27 -1.66 -61.35
C ASP A 72 -149.73 -1.38 -59.93
N ASP A 73 -150.62 -1.14 -58.95
CA ASP A 73 -150.27 -0.95 -57.53
C ASP A 73 -149.64 -2.23 -56.93
N ARG A 74 -150.18 -3.41 -57.28
CA ARG A 74 -149.58 -4.71 -56.88
C ARG A 74 -148.19 -4.90 -57.50
N LEU A 75 -148.00 -4.53 -58.77
CA LEU A 75 -146.71 -4.63 -59.46
C LEU A 75 -145.65 -3.74 -58.83
N THR A 76 -146.00 -2.48 -58.51
CA THR A 76 -145.08 -1.54 -57.86
C THR A 76 -144.75 -1.96 -56.43
N ALA A 77 -145.73 -2.46 -55.66
CA ALA A 77 -145.51 -3.01 -54.33
C ALA A 77 -144.59 -4.25 -54.35
N LEU A 78 -144.77 -5.16 -55.33
CA LEU A 78 -143.88 -6.31 -55.53
C LEU A 78 -142.46 -5.88 -55.90
N SER A 79 -142.29 -4.94 -56.84
CA SER A 79 -140.98 -4.42 -57.22
C SER A 79 -140.26 -3.72 -56.05
N LEU A 80 -141.00 -2.97 -55.22
CA LEU A 80 -140.45 -2.37 -54.00
C LEU A 80 -140.02 -3.46 -53.00
N ALA A 81 -140.86 -4.48 -52.78
CA ALA A 81 -140.58 -5.60 -51.90
C ALA A 81 -139.33 -6.39 -52.36
N GLU A 82 -139.22 -6.71 -53.65
CA GLU A 82 -138.02 -7.31 -54.27
C GLU A 82 -136.78 -6.44 -54.05
N SER A 83 -136.87 -5.13 -54.28
CA SER A 83 -135.76 -4.20 -54.05
C SER A 83 -135.33 -4.12 -52.59
N SER A 84 -136.28 -4.18 -51.65
CA SER A 84 -136.00 -4.20 -50.21
C SER A 84 -135.42 -5.54 -49.75
N SER A 85 -135.90 -6.66 -50.29
CA SER A 85 -135.35 -8.00 -50.07
C SER A 85 -133.91 -8.11 -50.58
N ALA A 86 -133.63 -7.56 -51.77
CA ALA A 86 -132.26 -7.47 -52.30
C ALA A 86 -131.34 -6.59 -51.41
N LYS A 87 -131.83 -5.45 -50.92
CA LYS A 87 -131.10 -4.60 -49.95
C LYS A 87 -130.85 -5.34 -48.63
N GLN A 88 -131.86 -6.02 -48.09
CA GLN A 88 -131.72 -6.80 -46.86
C GLN A 88 -130.71 -7.93 -47.03
N LYS A 89 -130.75 -8.67 -48.15
CA LYS A 89 -129.78 -9.73 -48.47
C LYS A 89 -128.35 -9.20 -48.65
N THR A 90 -128.18 -8.04 -49.29
CA THR A 90 -126.84 -7.42 -49.42
C THR A 90 -126.31 -6.85 -48.12
N LEU A 91 -127.17 -6.35 -47.22
CA LEU A 91 -126.78 -5.95 -45.86
C LEU A 91 -126.45 -7.17 -44.99
N GLN A 92 -127.22 -8.26 -45.07
CA GLN A 92 -126.92 -9.52 -44.38
C GLN A 92 -125.55 -10.06 -44.81
N ASN A 93 -125.30 -10.17 -46.12
CA ASN A 93 -124.00 -10.59 -46.64
C ASN A 93 -122.82 -9.69 -46.19
N LYS A 94 -123.07 -8.42 -45.84
CA LYS A 94 -122.04 -7.52 -45.27
C LYS A 94 -121.87 -7.74 -43.77
N LEU A 95 -122.97 -7.96 -43.03
CA LEU A 95 -122.95 -8.31 -41.62
C LEU A 95 -122.19 -9.62 -41.40
N ASP A 96 -122.52 -10.66 -42.16
CA ASP A 96 -121.88 -11.98 -42.07
C ASP A 96 -120.37 -11.89 -42.34
N LYS A 97 -119.95 -11.09 -43.34
CA LYS A 97 -118.52 -10.81 -43.60
C LYS A 97 -117.84 -10.07 -42.46
N ALA A 98 -118.45 -9.00 -41.94
CA ALA A 98 -117.90 -8.24 -40.83
C ALA A 98 -117.80 -9.08 -39.54
N GLN A 99 -118.71 -10.03 -39.33
CA GLN A 99 -118.64 -10.99 -38.23
C GLN A 99 -117.48 -11.98 -38.38
N ILE A 100 -117.21 -12.47 -39.60
CA ILE A 100 -116.04 -13.32 -39.90
C ILE A 100 -114.74 -12.53 -39.67
N GLU A 101 -114.64 -11.33 -40.25
CA GLU A 101 -113.48 -10.43 -40.09
C GLU A 101 -113.21 -10.08 -38.63
N LEU A 102 -114.25 -9.77 -37.85
CA LEU A 102 -114.14 -9.53 -36.40
C LEU A 102 -113.61 -10.78 -35.66
N GLY A 103 -114.17 -11.96 -35.95
CA GLY A 103 -113.74 -13.21 -35.33
C GLY A 103 -112.30 -13.60 -35.67
N ASP A 104 -111.80 -13.24 -36.86
CA ASP A 104 -110.39 -13.46 -37.23
C ASP A 104 -109.46 -12.45 -36.56
N VAL A 105 -109.85 -11.17 -36.46
CA VAL A 105 -109.10 -10.16 -35.70
C VAL A 105 -109.06 -10.51 -34.19
N GLU A 106 -110.14 -11.06 -33.62
CA GLU A 106 -110.16 -11.53 -32.23
C GLU A 106 -109.20 -12.70 -32.00
N LYS A 107 -109.14 -13.68 -32.91
CA LYS A 107 -108.15 -14.78 -32.87
C LYS A 107 -106.71 -14.25 -32.93
N ASP A 108 -106.44 -13.32 -33.85
CA ASP A 108 -105.10 -12.75 -33.99
C ASP A 108 -104.71 -11.89 -32.78
N ASN A 109 -105.66 -11.13 -32.19
CA ASN A 109 -105.43 -10.39 -30.95
C ASN A 109 -105.13 -11.36 -29.79
N GLY A 110 -105.86 -12.48 -29.68
CA GLY A 110 -105.58 -13.55 -28.73
C GLY A 110 -104.19 -14.17 -28.93
N ARG A 111 -103.81 -14.49 -30.16
CA ARG A 111 -102.48 -15.01 -30.53
C ARG A 111 -101.37 -14.02 -30.16
N LEU A 112 -101.53 -12.75 -30.50
CA LEU A 112 -100.56 -11.69 -30.20
C LEU A 112 -100.42 -11.46 -28.69
N ARG A 113 -101.52 -11.52 -27.91
CA ARG A 113 -101.47 -11.46 -26.44
C ARG A 113 -100.70 -12.64 -25.84
N MET A 114 -100.91 -13.86 -26.33
CA MET A 114 -100.14 -15.02 -25.88
C MET A 114 -98.65 -14.90 -26.23
N GLN A 115 -98.33 -14.44 -27.45
CA GLN A 115 -96.94 -14.21 -27.85
C GLN A 115 -96.28 -13.12 -26.99
N LEU A 116 -96.97 -12.01 -26.73
CA LEU A 116 -96.50 -10.92 -25.88
C LEU A 116 -96.24 -11.40 -24.44
N ALA A 117 -97.16 -12.18 -23.86
CA ALA A 117 -96.97 -12.77 -22.54
C ALA A 117 -95.77 -13.74 -22.49
N SER A 118 -95.57 -14.57 -23.54
CA SER A 118 -94.38 -15.44 -23.61
C SER A 118 -93.07 -14.66 -23.76
N LEU A 119 -93.07 -13.57 -24.51
CA LEU A 119 -91.88 -12.72 -24.69
C LEU A 119 -91.56 -11.92 -23.43
N GLN A 120 -92.57 -11.45 -22.69
CA GLN A 120 -92.39 -10.83 -21.38
C GLN A 120 -91.77 -11.82 -20.38
N LYS A 121 -92.30 -13.03 -20.29
CA LYS A 121 -91.72 -14.06 -19.42
C LYS A 121 -90.27 -14.39 -19.82
N ASN A 122 -89.99 -14.58 -21.11
CA ASN A 122 -88.63 -14.86 -21.57
C ASN A 122 -87.67 -13.71 -21.22
N LEU A 123 -88.12 -12.45 -21.32
CA LEU A 123 -87.34 -11.27 -20.93
C LEU A 123 -87.10 -11.21 -19.41
N GLU A 124 -88.07 -11.61 -18.59
CA GLU A 124 -87.91 -11.74 -17.13
C GLU A 124 -86.89 -12.84 -16.78
N ASP A 125 -87.02 -14.03 -17.38
CA ASP A 125 -86.11 -15.17 -17.20
C ASP A 125 -84.67 -14.80 -17.65
N GLU A 126 -84.50 -14.14 -18.81
CA GLU A 126 -83.19 -13.64 -19.28
C GLU A 126 -82.62 -12.53 -18.37
N SER A 127 -83.47 -11.65 -17.82
CA SER A 127 -83.06 -10.59 -16.89
C SER A 127 -82.49 -11.18 -15.59
N VAL A 128 -83.14 -12.22 -15.04
CA VAL A 128 -82.66 -12.96 -13.86
C VAL A 128 -81.34 -13.69 -14.17
N LEU A 129 -81.23 -14.37 -15.32
CA LEU A 129 -79.99 -15.01 -15.76
C LEU A 129 -78.83 -14.01 -15.91
N ARG A 130 -79.11 -12.85 -16.50
CA ARG A 130 -78.13 -11.76 -16.66
C ARG A 130 -77.69 -11.17 -15.31
N ALA A 131 -78.62 -11.01 -14.36
CA ALA A 131 -78.30 -10.57 -13.01
C ALA A 131 -77.39 -11.59 -12.29
N ALA A 132 -77.72 -12.88 -12.35
CA ALA A 132 -76.90 -13.95 -11.77
C ALA A 132 -75.50 -14.02 -12.41
N ALA A 133 -75.40 -13.88 -13.74
CA ALA A 133 -74.13 -13.82 -14.45
C ALA A 133 -73.28 -12.61 -14.03
N ASN A 134 -73.89 -11.42 -13.91
CA ASN A 134 -73.20 -10.22 -13.43
C ASN A 134 -72.69 -10.38 -11.99
N SER A 135 -73.50 -10.94 -11.08
CA SER A 135 -73.06 -11.22 -9.71
C SER A 135 -71.89 -12.19 -9.66
N LYS A 136 -71.88 -13.22 -10.53
CA LYS A 136 -70.76 -14.15 -10.65
C LYS A 136 -69.50 -13.48 -11.23
N ILE A 137 -69.65 -12.56 -12.19
CA ILE A 137 -68.53 -11.75 -12.70
C ILE A 137 -67.95 -10.89 -11.58
N GLN A 138 -68.78 -10.22 -10.79
CA GLN A 138 -68.35 -9.40 -9.65
C GLN A 138 -67.56 -10.22 -8.62
N ALA A 139 -68.10 -11.35 -8.16
CA ALA A 139 -67.40 -12.26 -7.25
C ALA A 139 -66.04 -12.73 -7.81
N LEU A 140 -65.98 -13.14 -9.08
CA LEU A 140 -64.72 -13.55 -9.72
C LEU A 140 -63.72 -12.39 -9.90
N THR A 141 -64.19 -11.15 -10.06
CA THR A 141 -63.31 -9.98 -10.09
C THR A 141 -62.75 -9.64 -8.70
N GLU A 142 -63.57 -9.77 -7.65
CA GLU A 142 -63.15 -9.57 -6.25
C GLU A 142 -62.13 -10.64 -5.83
N ASP A 143 -62.38 -11.91 -6.16
CA ASP A 143 -61.44 -13.03 -5.95
C ASP A 143 -60.11 -12.78 -6.68
N LEU A 144 -60.15 -12.35 -7.95
CA LEU A 144 -58.94 -12.03 -8.72
C LEU A 144 -58.17 -10.85 -8.12
N GLU A 145 -58.85 -9.83 -7.61
CA GLU A 145 -58.21 -8.71 -6.91
C GLU A 145 -57.59 -9.13 -5.59
N PHE A 146 -58.29 -9.94 -4.81
CA PHE A 146 -57.78 -10.52 -3.56
C PHE A 146 -56.51 -11.33 -3.83
N LEU A 147 -56.55 -12.25 -4.80
CA LEU A 147 -55.41 -13.09 -5.17
C LEU A 147 -54.22 -12.23 -5.67
N LYS A 148 -54.48 -11.19 -6.46
CA LYS A 148 -53.45 -10.22 -6.89
C LYS A 148 -52.83 -9.47 -5.69
N LYS A 149 -53.64 -9.05 -4.71
CA LYS A 149 -53.16 -8.37 -3.48
C LYS A 149 -52.31 -9.34 -2.65
N GLN A 150 -52.77 -10.58 -2.45
CA GLN A 150 -52.05 -11.63 -1.74
C GLN A 150 -50.71 -11.97 -2.41
N HIS A 151 -50.68 -12.17 -3.73
CA HIS A 151 -49.43 -12.44 -4.46
C HIS A 151 -48.44 -11.27 -4.41
N LYS A 152 -48.91 -10.01 -4.47
CA LYS A 152 -48.04 -8.84 -4.30
C LYS A 152 -47.40 -8.82 -2.90
N SER A 153 -48.21 -8.99 -1.85
CA SER A 153 -47.73 -9.05 -0.47
C SER A 153 -46.73 -10.19 -0.26
N ALA A 154 -47.00 -11.39 -0.78
CA ALA A 154 -46.07 -12.52 -0.71
C ALA A 154 -44.75 -12.26 -1.47
N LEU A 155 -44.80 -11.59 -2.62
CA LEU A 155 -43.60 -11.17 -3.35
C LEU A 155 -42.80 -10.11 -2.60
N GLU A 156 -43.47 -9.17 -1.94
CA GLU A 156 -42.85 -8.14 -1.09
C GLU A 156 -42.18 -8.79 0.14
N GLU A 157 -42.83 -9.74 0.81
CA GLU A 157 -42.21 -10.52 1.89
C GLU A 157 -40.98 -11.30 1.42
N VAL A 158 -41.04 -11.99 0.28
CA VAL A 158 -39.90 -12.74 -0.26
C VAL A 158 -38.75 -11.82 -0.66
N ARG A 159 -39.06 -10.64 -1.24
CA ARG A 159 -38.05 -9.60 -1.53
C ARG A 159 -37.44 -9.06 -0.24
N HIS A 160 -38.24 -8.77 0.77
CA HIS A 160 -37.77 -8.28 2.06
C HIS A 160 -36.88 -9.31 2.77
N LYS A 161 -37.30 -10.58 2.85
CA LYS A 161 -36.49 -11.69 3.38
C LYS A 161 -35.15 -11.78 2.64
N ARG A 162 -35.15 -11.85 1.31
CA ARG A 162 -33.91 -11.84 0.51
C ARG A 162 -33.03 -10.61 0.73
N GLN A 163 -33.62 -9.42 0.90
CA GLN A 163 -32.86 -8.20 1.19
C GLN A 163 -32.20 -8.27 2.57
N VAL A 164 -32.93 -8.73 3.58
CA VAL A 164 -32.38 -8.99 4.92
C VAL A 164 -31.24 -10.00 4.83
N ASP A 165 -31.46 -11.17 4.21
CA ASP A 165 -30.46 -12.23 4.03
C ASP A 165 -29.18 -11.71 3.35
N MET A 166 -29.32 -10.92 2.28
CA MET A 166 -28.18 -10.30 1.59
C MET A 166 -27.45 -9.28 2.48
N THR A 167 -28.17 -8.45 3.24
CA THR A 167 -27.52 -7.50 4.16
C THR A 167 -26.85 -8.18 5.36
N THR A 168 -27.41 -9.28 5.87
CA THR A 168 -26.80 -10.05 6.96
C THR A 168 -25.58 -10.81 6.47
N TYR A 169 -25.62 -11.43 5.29
CA TYR A 169 -24.47 -12.11 4.70
C TYR A 169 -23.35 -11.13 4.33
N ALA A 170 -23.68 -9.96 3.78
CA ALA A 170 -22.71 -8.90 3.51
C ALA A 170 -22.04 -8.38 4.80
N LYS A 171 -22.80 -8.24 5.90
CA LYS A 171 -22.23 -7.92 7.22
C LYS A 171 -21.33 -9.04 7.74
N GLN A 172 -21.76 -10.30 7.70
CA GLN A 172 -20.95 -11.46 8.10
C GLN A 172 -19.61 -11.50 7.35
N ILE A 173 -19.61 -11.33 6.01
CA ILE A 173 -18.37 -11.26 5.22
C ILE A 173 -17.49 -10.09 5.66
N ASN A 174 -18.07 -8.89 5.85
CA ASN A 174 -17.32 -7.73 6.30
C ASN A 174 -16.71 -7.96 7.69
N ASP A 175 -17.46 -8.53 8.63
CA ASP A 175 -17.03 -8.74 10.00
C ASP A 175 -15.95 -9.84 10.07
N GLU A 176 -16.09 -10.91 9.28
CA GLU A 176 -15.03 -11.91 9.07
C GLU A 176 -13.76 -11.29 8.47
N TYR A 177 -13.90 -10.44 7.46
CA TYR A 177 -12.77 -9.76 6.82
C TYR A 177 -12.07 -8.82 7.81
N GLN A 178 -12.83 -8.05 8.59
CA GLN A 178 -12.30 -7.19 9.64
C GLN A 178 -11.60 -8.00 10.75
N SER A 179 -12.16 -9.13 11.18
CA SER A 179 -11.50 -10.04 12.12
C SER A 179 -10.18 -10.56 11.57
N LYS A 180 -10.19 -11.14 10.36
CA LYS A 180 -8.97 -11.68 9.70
C LYS A 180 -7.90 -10.59 9.51
N LEU A 181 -8.30 -9.36 9.20
CA LEU A 181 -7.39 -8.21 9.09
C LEU A 181 -6.84 -7.79 10.47
N GLN A 182 -7.65 -7.77 11.52
CA GLN A 182 -7.21 -7.49 12.88
C GLN A 182 -6.22 -8.56 13.39
N ASP A 183 -6.51 -9.84 13.12
CA ASP A 183 -5.64 -10.97 13.47
C ASP A 183 -4.28 -10.86 12.77
N GLN A 184 -4.26 -10.58 11.46
CA GLN A 184 -3.01 -10.37 10.70
C GLN A 184 -2.23 -9.15 11.19
N LEU A 185 -2.90 -8.05 11.55
CA LEU A 185 -2.26 -6.86 12.13
C LEU A 185 -1.72 -7.14 13.53
N ALA A 186 -2.43 -7.93 14.34
CA ALA A 186 -1.97 -8.36 15.66
C ALA A 186 -0.75 -9.29 15.54
N GLU A 187 -0.77 -10.24 14.62
CA GLU A 187 0.38 -11.12 14.33
C GLU A 187 1.59 -10.31 13.83
N MET A 188 1.39 -9.37 12.90
CA MET A 188 2.45 -8.49 12.43
C MET A 188 3.08 -7.67 13.57
N ARG A 189 2.25 -7.10 14.46
CA ARG A 189 2.71 -6.39 15.66
C ARG A 189 3.49 -7.31 16.60
N ALA A 190 3.00 -8.52 16.84
CA ALA A 190 3.66 -9.50 17.68
C ALA A 190 5.03 -9.92 17.09
N ARG A 191 5.12 -10.16 15.78
CA ARG A 191 6.37 -10.44 15.07
C ARG A 191 7.37 -9.29 15.20
N PHE A 192 6.94 -8.03 14.99
CA PHE A 192 7.82 -6.88 15.19
C PHE A 192 8.24 -6.68 16.64
N GLN A 193 7.34 -6.88 17.60
CA GLN A 193 7.68 -6.79 19.03
C GLN A 193 8.68 -7.88 19.44
N ALA A 194 8.50 -9.11 18.95
CA ALA A 194 9.45 -10.21 19.12
C ALA A 194 10.81 -9.86 18.50
N GLN A 195 10.85 -9.36 17.26
CA GLN A 195 12.09 -8.91 16.61
C GLN A 195 12.80 -7.79 17.38
N ILE A 196 12.06 -6.79 17.88
CA ILE A 196 12.61 -5.72 18.71
C ILE A 196 13.16 -6.27 20.03
N SER A 197 12.47 -7.21 20.69
CA SER A 197 12.95 -7.83 21.93
C SER A 197 14.21 -8.68 21.70
N ALA A 198 14.26 -9.47 20.63
CA ALA A 198 15.43 -10.25 20.24
C ALA A 198 16.62 -9.36 19.89
N ASN A 199 16.37 -8.27 19.15
CA ASN A 199 17.39 -7.28 18.80
C ASN A 199 17.92 -6.54 20.03
N LYS A 200 17.06 -6.14 20.97
CA LYS A 200 17.47 -5.57 22.27
C LYS A 200 18.31 -6.57 23.08
N ALA A 201 17.87 -7.82 23.20
CA ALA A 201 18.62 -8.86 23.91
C ALA A 201 20.01 -9.09 23.29
N ALA A 202 20.10 -9.19 21.96
CA ALA A 202 21.36 -9.33 21.24
C ALA A 202 22.28 -8.10 21.40
N PHE A 203 21.72 -6.89 21.45
CA PHE A 203 22.49 -5.68 21.77
C PHE A 203 22.99 -5.70 23.22
N GLU A 204 22.14 -6.00 24.19
CA GLU A 204 22.53 -6.12 25.61
C GLU A 204 23.61 -7.17 25.82
N GLU A 205 23.49 -8.34 25.19
CA GLU A 205 24.52 -9.39 25.19
C GLU A 205 25.82 -8.90 24.54
N SER A 206 25.75 -8.23 23.39
CA SER A 206 26.91 -7.62 22.74
C SER A 206 27.60 -6.58 23.62
N TYR A 207 26.83 -5.76 24.34
CA TYR A 207 27.35 -4.79 25.31
C TYR A 207 27.97 -5.48 26.52
N LYS A 208 27.31 -6.46 27.15
CA LYS A 208 27.88 -7.29 28.24
C LYS A 208 29.19 -7.92 27.81
N ASN A 209 29.20 -8.60 26.66
CA ASN A 209 30.40 -9.21 26.08
C ASN A 209 31.52 -8.20 25.75
N LYS A 210 31.21 -6.94 25.41
CA LYS A 210 32.22 -5.87 25.23
C LYS A 210 32.76 -5.38 26.58
N VAL A 211 31.90 -5.16 27.56
CA VAL A 211 32.28 -4.73 28.92
C VAL A 211 33.13 -5.79 29.61
N GLU A 212 32.74 -7.06 29.56
CA GLU A 212 33.52 -8.18 30.11
C GLU A 212 34.88 -8.32 29.44
N ARG A 213 34.96 -8.18 28.11
CA ARG A 213 36.24 -8.17 27.39
C ARG A 213 37.12 -6.98 27.78
N ALA A 214 36.56 -5.78 27.91
CA ALA A 214 37.29 -4.59 28.35
C ALA A 214 37.78 -4.73 29.80
N PHE A 215 36.95 -5.25 30.69
CA PHE A 215 37.30 -5.51 32.08
C PHE A 215 38.38 -6.59 32.21
N LYS A 216 38.29 -7.68 31.43
CA LYS A 216 39.32 -8.72 31.35
C LYS A 216 40.63 -8.17 30.80
N TYR A 217 40.59 -7.37 29.74
CA TYR A 217 41.77 -6.71 29.18
C TYR A 217 42.43 -5.77 30.21
N LEU A 218 41.65 -4.92 30.87
CA LEU A 218 42.16 -4.03 31.93
C LEU A 218 42.77 -4.81 33.09
N LYS A 219 42.14 -5.90 33.52
CA LYS A 219 42.66 -6.78 34.58
C LYS A 219 43.96 -7.47 34.18
N CYS A 220 44.06 -7.97 32.94
CA CYS A 220 45.32 -8.50 32.41
C CYS A 220 46.39 -7.40 32.34
N SER A 221 46.09 -6.24 31.77
CA SER A 221 47.03 -5.12 31.68
C SER A 221 47.53 -4.63 33.05
N LEU A 222 46.67 -4.63 34.07
CA LEU A 222 47.05 -4.31 35.46
C LEU A 222 47.94 -5.41 36.04
N ASN A 223 47.58 -6.69 35.86
CA ASN A 223 48.42 -7.81 36.28
C ASN A 223 49.81 -7.77 35.61
N ASP A 224 49.89 -7.58 34.30
CA ASP A 224 51.17 -7.44 33.58
C ASP A 224 51.97 -6.23 34.09
N ALA A 225 51.32 -5.10 34.37
CA ALA A 225 51.98 -3.90 34.91
C ALA A 225 52.51 -4.15 36.33
N ARG A 226 51.76 -4.91 37.14
CA ARG A 226 52.16 -5.36 38.47
C ARG A 226 53.34 -6.33 38.40
N GLU A 227 53.30 -7.32 37.51
CA GLU A 227 54.40 -8.28 37.32
C GLU A 227 55.69 -7.58 36.86
N ARG A 228 55.58 -6.61 35.94
CA ARG A 228 56.73 -5.75 35.57
C ARG A 228 57.25 -4.91 36.74
N ALA A 229 56.37 -4.41 37.60
CA ALA A 229 56.77 -3.66 38.80
C ALA A 229 57.43 -4.55 39.85
N GLU A 230 56.91 -5.75 40.09
CA GLU A 230 57.49 -6.76 40.98
C GLU A 230 58.88 -7.19 40.45
N ALA A 231 59.01 -7.49 39.15
CA ALA A 231 60.30 -7.77 38.52
C ALA A 231 61.29 -6.60 38.66
N ALA A 232 60.85 -5.35 38.42
CA ALA A 232 61.71 -4.18 38.60
C ALA A 232 62.14 -3.97 40.07
N HIS A 233 61.26 -4.30 41.03
CA HIS A 233 61.60 -4.28 42.45
C HIS A 233 62.62 -5.36 42.84
N ASP A 234 62.48 -6.58 42.30
CA ASP A 234 63.44 -7.66 42.49
C ASP A 234 64.78 -7.35 41.84
N ASP A 235 64.80 -6.78 40.63
CA ASP A 235 66.00 -6.31 39.95
C ASP A 235 66.71 -5.24 40.80
N ALA A 236 65.96 -4.26 41.31
CA ALA A 236 66.49 -3.24 42.22
C ALA A 236 66.95 -3.81 43.58
N ALA A 237 66.37 -4.91 44.05
CA ALA A 237 66.86 -5.63 45.24
C ALA A 237 68.18 -6.35 44.94
N ARG A 238 68.29 -7.07 43.81
CA ARG A 238 69.53 -7.73 43.38
C ARG A 238 70.66 -6.72 43.15
N MET A 239 70.37 -5.57 42.54
CA MET A 239 71.35 -4.49 42.35
C MET A 239 71.80 -3.88 43.68
N ARG A 240 70.90 -3.69 44.66
CA ARG A 240 71.28 -3.23 46.02
C ARG A 240 72.20 -4.22 46.73
N VAL A 241 71.93 -5.52 46.66
CA VAL A 241 72.83 -6.55 47.20
C VAL A 241 74.19 -6.50 46.50
N ARG A 242 74.21 -6.39 45.16
CA ARG A 242 75.45 -6.32 44.39
C ARG A 242 76.27 -5.06 44.69
N ILE A 243 75.64 -3.92 44.88
CA ILE A 243 76.31 -2.69 45.34
C ILE A 243 76.93 -2.93 46.71
N HIS A 244 76.21 -3.51 47.67
CA HIS A 244 76.74 -3.79 49.01
C HIS A 244 77.92 -4.78 49.00
N GLU A 245 77.90 -5.80 48.14
CA GLU A 245 79.06 -6.69 47.90
C GLU A 245 80.28 -5.92 47.37
N LEU A 246 80.07 -5.02 46.40
CA LEU A 246 81.12 -4.20 45.80
C LEU A 246 81.67 -3.16 46.78
N GLU A 247 80.82 -2.53 47.59
CA GLU A 247 81.21 -1.63 48.68
C GLU A 247 82.06 -2.35 49.73
N LYS A 248 81.62 -3.56 50.16
CA LYS A 248 82.39 -4.39 51.09
C LYS A 248 83.74 -4.82 50.50
N SER A 249 83.75 -5.18 49.22
CA SER A 249 84.99 -5.48 48.49
C SER A 249 85.89 -4.26 48.42
N GLY A 250 85.37 -3.09 48.04
CA GLY A 250 86.10 -1.82 47.99
C GLY A 250 86.71 -1.46 49.34
N SER A 251 85.92 -1.47 50.41
CA SER A 251 86.39 -1.26 51.78
C SER A 251 87.48 -2.25 52.20
N SER A 252 87.42 -3.52 51.76
CA SER A 252 88.50 -4.48 51.98
C SER A 252 89.76 -4.14 51.20
N HIS A 253 89.65 -3.63 49.96
CA HIS A 253 90.81 -3.17 49.18
C HIS A 253 91.41 -1.90 49.78
N ASP A 254 90.60 -0.95 50.25
CA ASP A 254 91.05 0.26 50.94
C ASP A 254 91.79 -0.09 52.23
N ALA A 255 91.28 -1.06 53.02
CA ALA A 255 91.96 -1.55 54.21
C ALA A 255 93.33 -2.19 53.89
N VAL A 256 93.46 -2.91 52.77
CA VAL A 256 94.74 -3.44 52.28
C VAL A 256 95.66 -2.32 51.81
N ILE A 257 95.16 -1.33 51.06
CA ILE A 257 95.93 -0.16 50.61
C ILE A 257 96.47 0.62 51.81
N ASP A 258 95.65 0.87 52.83
CA ASP A 258 96.09 1.53 54.06
C ASP A 258 97.04 0.67 54.90
N GLY A 259 96.90 -0.66 54.86
CA GLY A 259 97.89 -1.59 55.40
C GLY A 259 99.26 -1.38 54.75
N LEU A 260 99.31 -1.47 53.42
CA LEU A 260 100.53 -1.27 52.63
C LEU A 260 101.10 0.14 52.79
N ARG A 261 100.26 1.18 52.92
CA ARG A 261 100.71 2.56 53.21
C ARG A 261 101.40 2.67 54.57
N ARG A 262 100.89 2.00 55.61
CA ARG A 262 101.54 1.96 56.93
C ARG A 262 102.86 1.20 56.87
N GLU A 263 102.92 0.08 56.15
CA GLU A 263 104.15 -0.71 55.95
C GLU A 263 105.21 0.08 55.17
N ILE A 264 104.82 0.82 54.13
CA ILE A 264 105.71 1.75 53.41
C ILE A 264 106.18 2.89 54.33
N ALA A 265 105.34 3.37 55.25
CA ALA A 265 105.73 4.38 56.22
C ALA A 265 106.75 3.83 57.23
N SER A 266 106.52 2.66 57.83
CA SER A 266 107.48 2.04 58.75
C SER A 266 108.79 1.69 58.05
N LEU A 267 108.76 1.16 56.82
CA LEU A 267 109.97 0.93 56.02
C LEU A 267 110.74 2.23 55.73
N LYS A 268 110.06 3.37 55.54
CA LYS A 268 110.73 4.67 55.40
C LYS A 268 111.35 5.13 56.72
N ASP A 269 110.62 5.02 57.83
CA ASP A 269 111.12 5.38 59.15
C ASP A 269 112.34 4.53 59.55
N ASP A 270 112.31 3.22 59.27
CA ASP A 270 113.44 2.29 59.46
C ASP A 270 114.63 2.66 58.57
N MET A 271 114.40 2.99 57.29
CA MET A 271 115.47 3.45 56.38
C MET A 271 116.05 4.79 56.82
N ASP A 272 115.25 5.73 57.33
CA ASP A 272 115.71 7.02 57.82
C ASP A 272 116.39 6.91 59.20
N ALA A 273 116.02 5.93 60.03
CA ALA A 273 116.74 5.55 61.25
C ALA A 273 118.10 4.91 60.91
N ALA A 274 118.13 3.99 59.94
CA ALA A 274 119.36 3.41 59.44
C ALA A 274 120.30 4.48 58.85
N ARG A 275 119.77 5.41 58.04
CA ARG A 275 120.51 6.57 57.52
C ARG A 275 121.09 7.43 58.63
N ARG A 276 120.30 7.77 59.66
CA ARG A 276 120.78 8.51 60.84
C ARG A 276 121.91 7.77 61.56
N SER A 277 121.79 6.47 61.77
CA SER A 277 122.85 5.65 62.38
C SER A 277 124.12 5.58 61.52
N TYR A 278 123.98 5.48 60.18
CA TYR A 278 125.13 5.55 59.28
C TYR A 278 125.80 6.93 59.30
N GLN A 279 125.02 8.01 59.37
CA GLN A 279 125.52 9.38 59.46
C GLN A 279 126.28 9.60 60.79
N GLU A 280 125.70 9.22 61.93
CA GLU A 280 126.35 9.31 63.24
C GLU A 280 127.67 8.51 63.30
N ARG A 281 127.73 7.33 62.66
CA ARG A 281 128.96 6.55 62.49
C ARG A 281 129.98 7.20 61.55
N LEU A 282 129.55 8.08 60.66
CA LEU A 282 130.38 8.80 59.71
C LEU A 282 130.94 10.06 60.38
N ASP A 283 130.08 10.85 61.04
CA ASP A 283 130.44 12.01 61.87
C ASP A 283 131.43 11.59 62.99
N GLY A 284 131.20 10.44 63.64
CA GLY A 284 132.14 9.89 64.63
C GLY A 284 133.51 9.50 64.05
N LYS A 285 133.58 9.09 62.77
CA LYS A 285 134.85 8.89 62.06
C LYS A 285 135.50 10.21 61.68
N GLU A 286 134.73 11.21 61.26
CA GLU A 286 135.25 12.54 60.95
C GLU A 286 135.84 13.22 62.20
N ILE A 287 135.17 13.10 63.35
CA ILE A 287 135.71 13.53 64.66
C ILE A 287 137.03 12.79 64.94
N ARG A 288 137.09 11.47 64.74
CA ARG A 288 138.33 10.70 64.97
C ARG A 288 139.46 11.07 64.00
N ILE A 289 139.15 11.42 62.75
CA ILE A 289 140.12 11.97 61.78
C ILE A 289 140.59 13.36 62.24
N ALA A 290 139.69 14.22 62.73
CA ALA A 290 140.05 15.52 63.26
C ALA A 290 140.90 15.43 64.55
N GLU A 291 140.66 14.46 65.41
CA GLU A 291 141.54 14.12 66.55
C GLU A 291 142.93 13.69 66.08
N LEU A 292 143.01 12.72 65.15
CA LEU A 292 144.29 12.26 64.60
C LEU A 292 145.06 13.39 63.90
N ASN A 293 144.38 14.27 63.17
CA ASN A 293 145.00 15.45 62.55
C ASN A 293 145.51 16.46 63.60
N ARG A 294 144.79 16.67 64.71
CA ARG A 294 145.30 17.48 65.83
C ARG A 294 146.51 16.83 66.49
N GLU A 295 146.52 15.50 66.64
CA GLU A 295 147.65 14.78 67.22
C GLU A 295 148.88 14.80 66.29
N ILE A 296 148.68 14.70 64.96
CA ILE A 296 149.73 14.92 63.97
C ILE A 296 150.26 16.35 64.03
N GLN A 297 149.38 17.36 64.18
CA GLN A 297 149.80 18.75 64.34
C GLN A 297 150.60 18.93 65.64
N ARG A 298 150.13 18.36 66.76
CA ARG A 298 150.82 18.37 68.06
C ARG A 298 152.23 17.76 67.95
N MET A 299 152.37 16.62 67.27
CA MET A 299 153.68 16.02 67.03
C MET A 299 154.55 16.83 66.05
N MET A 300 153.96 17.47 65.03
CA MET A 300 154.69 18.39 64.14
C MET A 300 155.25 19.60 64.90
N ASP A 301 154.47 20.15 65.83
CA ASP A 301 154.88 21.26 66.68
C ASP A 301 155.99 20.81 67.65
N GLU A 302 155.86 19.64 68.30
CA GLU A 302 156.91 19.01 69.13
C GLU A 302 158.20 18.71 68.32
N PHE A 303 158.09 18.31 67.06
CA PHE A 303 159.22 18.14 66.15
C PHE A 303 159.87 19.47 65.77
N HIS A 304 159.11 20.57 65.69
CA HIS A 304 159.65 21.92 65.45
C HIS A 304 160.40 22.44 66.67
N ASP A 305 159.84 22.31 67.88
CA ASP A 305 160.50 22.68 69.13
C ASP A 305 161.83 21.90 69.31
N LEU A 306 161.82 20.59 68.99
CA LEU A 306 163.03 19.77 69.03
C LEU A 306 164.06 20.16 67.95
N LEU A 307 163.60 20.62 66.78
CA LEU A 307 164.46 21.14 65.72
C LEU A 307 165.09 22.48 66.13
N ASP A 308 164.35 23.37 66.79
CA ASP A 308 164.86 24.66 67.29
C ASP A 308 165.90 24.44 68.40
N VAL A 309 165.65 23.52 69.35
CA VAL A 309 166.66 23.10 70.34
C VAL A 309 167.91 22.53 69.66
N LYS A 310 167.75 21.75 68.58
CA LYS A 310 168.88 21.22 67.79
C LYS A 310 169.64 22.34 67.07
N ILE A 311 168.97 23.34 66.51
CA ILE A 311 169.60 24.51 65.88
C ILE A 311 170.35 25.33 66.94
N GLN A 312 169.79 25.51 68.12
CA GLN A 312 170.43 26.19 69.23
C GLN A 312 171.73 25.46 69.64
N LEU A 313 171.68 24.14 69.83
CA LEU A 313 172.85 23.31 70.11
C LEU A 313 173.90 23.35 68.99
N ASP A 314 173.51 23.37 67.71
CA ASP A 314 174.44 23.55 66.59
C ASP A 314 175.14 24.93 66.63
N THR A 315 174.45 25.99 67.05
CA THR A 315 175.08 27.32 67.23
C THR A 315 176.05 27.33 68.40
N GLU A 316 175.72 26.70 69.53
CA GLU A 316 176.65 26.53 70.66
C GLU A 316 177.88 25.73 70.24
N LEU A 317 177.69 24.59 69.57
CA LEU A 317 178.79 23.76 69.05
C LEU A 317 179.71 24.53 68.08
N ASN A 318 179.14 25.44 67.28
CA ASN A 318 179.92 26.28 66.40
C ASN A 318 180.69 27.39 67.15
N THR A 319 180.16 27.93 68.26
CA THR A 319 180.93 28.82 69.14
C THR A 319 182.08 28.09 69.85
N TYR A 320 181.88 26.82 70.25
CA TYR A 320 182.97 26.00 70.81
C TYR A 320 184.06 25.71 69.77
N ARG A 321 183.71 25.49 68.48
CA ARG A 321 184.70 25.40 67.40
C ARG A 321 185.51 26.69 67.25
N MET A 322 184.86 27.86 67.21
CA MET A 322 185.55 29.14 67.06
C MET A 322 186.47 29.50 68.23
N LEU A 323 186.20 29.00 69.45
CA LEU A 323 187.08 29.19 70.60
C LEU A 323 188.32 28.28 70.53
N LEU A 324 188.16 27.01 70.14
CA LEU A 324 189.26 26.04 69.97
C LEU A 324 190.17 26.36 68.78
N GLU A 325 189.63 26.88 67.67
CA GLU A 325 190.41 27.38 66.54
C GLU A 325 191.38 28.52 66.93
N SER A 326 191.13 29.23 68.03
CA SER A 326 192.02 30.27 68.55
C SER A 326 193.19 29.76 69.41
N GLU A 327 193.09 28.55 69.98
CA GLU A 327 194.09 28.00 70.91
C GLU A 327 195.01 26.94 70.26
N GLU A 328 194.58 26.31 69.17
CA GLU A 328 195.40 25.34 68.40
C GLU A 328 196.36 25.98 67.39
N SER A 329 196.28 27.30 67.16
CA SER A 329 197.19 28.06 66.28
C SER A 329 198.65 28.15 66.78
N ARG A 330 198.98 27.45 67.88
CA ARG A 330 200.36 27.24 68.37
C ARG A 330 200.98 25.91 67.95
N LEU A 331 200.24 24.99 67.31
CA LEU A 331 200.67 23.58 67.12
C LEU A 331 200.56 23.01 65.69
N ASN A 332 200.63 23.85 64.65
CA ASN A 332 201.09 23.50 63.29
C ASN A 332 200.65 22.11 62.71
N ILE A 333 199.36 21.79 62.70
CA ILE A 333 198.82 20.71 61.84
C ILE A 333 197.61 21.28 61.08
N SER A 334 197.55 21.00 59.77
CA SER A 334 196.74 21.74 58.79
C SER A 334 195.80 20.81 58.01
N GLY A 335 194.60 21.30 57.67
CA GLY A 335 194.00 21.01 56.36
C GLY A 335 192.50 20.66 56.30
N GLY A 336 191.70 21.58 55.75
CA GLY A 336 191.04 21.27 54.47
C GLY A 336 189.50 21.21 54.35
N ASN A 337 188.90 22.35 53.96
CA ASN A 337 188.00 22.51 52.80
C ASN A 337 186.57 21.86 52.68
N GLN A 338 185.58 22.75 52.52
CA GLN A 338 184.61 22.84 51.37
C GLN A 338 183.42 21.83 51.26
N SER A 339 182.24 22.11 50.66
CA SER A 339 181.58 23.34 50.12
C SER A 339 180.13 23.04 49.64
N ARG A 340 179.16 23.98 49.84
CA ARG A 340 178.05 24.39 48.90
C ARG A 340 176.97 23.34 48.44
N ASP A 341 175.79 23.65 47.86
CA ASP A 341 175.06 24.89 47.48
C ASP A 341 173.51 24.68 47.32
N ASN A 342 172.70 25.76 47.39
CA ASN A 342 171.54 26.21 46.53
C ASN A 342 170.54 25.22 45.81
N SER A 343 169.30 25.56 45.36
CA SER A 343 168.48 26.81 45.27
C SER A 343 167.00 26.59 44.78
N MET A 344 166.02 27.29 45.38
CA MET A 344 164.81 28.03 44.84
C MET A 344 163.80 27.52 43.76
N THR A 345 162.63 28.22 43.72
CA THR A 345 161.58 28.40 42.65
C THR A 345 160.37 27.44 42.59
N SER A 346 159.14 27.78 42.13
CA SER A 346 158.39 29.06 41.93
C SER A 346 156.85 28.80 41.68
N HIS A 347 156.06 29.88 41.59
CA HIS A 347 154.59 30.06 41.52
C HIS A 347 153.72 29.31 40.45
N HIS A 348 152.41 29.20 40.77
CA HIS A 348 151.21 29.75 40.06
C HIS A 348 150.01 28.81 39.77
N VAL A 349 148.90 29.44 39.36
CA VAL A 349 147.48 29.00 39.34
C VAL A 349 147.03 28.26 38.07
N SER A 350 145.90 27.53 38.14
CA SER A 350 144.97 27.31 36.99
C SER A 350 143.58 26.77 37.37
N TYR A 351 142.61 27.01 36.49
CA TYR A 351 141.19 26.64 36.47
C TYR A 351 140.93 25.52 35.43
N THR A 352 139.76 24.84 35.40
CA THR A 352 139.15 24.22 34.19
C THR A 352 137.69 23.75 34.40
N SER A 353 137.00 23.37 33.32
CA SER A 353 135.54 23.18 33.20
C SER A 353 135.12 22.09 32.17
N GLY A 354 133.85 21.64 32.18
CA GLY A 354 133.17 20.88 31.08
C GLY A 354 132.54 19.52 31.49
N SER A 355 131.79 18.76 30.66
CA SER A 355 130.91 19.05 29.48
C SER A 355 130.23 17.75 28.93
N GLY A 356 129.03 17.83 28.29
CA GLY A 356 128.40 16.80 27.41
C GLY A 356 127.60 15.64 28.07
N SER A 357 126.72 14.85 27.44
CA SER A 357 126.07 14.76 26.08
C SER A 357 124.91 13.70 26.18
N ALA A 358 123.62 13.87 25.83
CA ALA A 358 122.89 14.01 24.55
C ALA A 358 122.68 12.75 23.65
N GLN A 359 121.41 12.38 23.34
CA GLN A 359 120.83 11.64 22.14
C GLN A 359 119.40 11.06 22.47
N ARG A 360 118.44 10.70 21.56
CA ARG A 360 117.91 11.26 20.26
C ARG A 360 116.64 10.48 19.78
N GLY A 361 115.67 11.10 19.06
CA GLY A 361 114.70 10.41 18.14
C GLY A 361 113.17 10.46 18.46
N VAL A 362 112.20 10.26 17.51
CA VAL A 362 111.72 11.17 16.43
C VAL A 362 110.37 10.71 15.77
N LYS A 363 109.33 11.60 15.70
CA LYS A 363 108.17 11.73 14.70
C LYS A 363 107.16 10.55 14.45
N ARG A 364 105.89 10.67 14.00
CA ARG A 364 104.79 11.70 13.84
C ARG A 364 103.57 11.06 13.07
N ALA A 365 102.38 11.72 13.17
CA ALA A 365 101.27 11.84 12.17
C ALA A 365 100.37 10.60 11.85
N ARG A 366 99.15 10.67 11.24
CA ARG A 366 98.05 11.69 11.04
C ARG A 366 96.81 10.97 10.37
N ILE A 367 95.62 11.61 10.33
CA ILE A 367 94.46 11.41 9.38
C ILE A 367 93.46 10.27 9.72
N GLU A 368 92.15 10.34 9.46
CA GLU A 368 91.19 11.49 9.36
C GLU A 368 89.71 11.00 9.43
N TRP A 369 88.80 11.96 9.34
CA TRP A 369 87.34 11.86 9.34
C TRP A 369 86.83 11.41 7.95
N ASP A 370 85.73 10.66 7.91
CA ASP A 370 84.78 10.74 6.78
C ASP A 370 83.35 10.58 7.30
N GLY A 371 82.42 11.26 6.66
CA GLY A 371 81.03 11.35 7.11
C GLY A 371 80.06 10.67 6.15
N ASN A 372 78.85 10.43 6.62
CA ASN A 372 77.69 10.63 5.75
C ASN A 372 76.50 11.03 6.62
N GLY A 373 76.01 12.25 6.44
CA GLY A 373 74.63 12.57 6.80
C GLY A 373 73.74 12.13 5.65
N ASP A 374 72.51 11.73 5.95
CA ASP A 374 71.46 11.72 4.94
C ASP A 374 70.18 12.30 5.54
N GLU A 375 69.49 13.09 4.73
CA GLU A 375 68.56 14.13 5.18
C GLU A 375 67.11 13.63 5.11
N LEU A 376 66.27 14.04 6.07
CA LEU A 376 64.90 13.52 6.23
C LEU A 376 63.92 14.11 5.22
N ASP A 377 63.84 13.49 4.05
CA ASP A 377 62.96 13.93 2.96
C ASP A 377 61.48 13.54 3.20
N PHE A 378 60.77 14.37 3.97
CA PHE A 378 59.31 14.29 4.13
C PHE A 378 58.59 15.01 2.97
N HIS A 379 58.19 14.28 1.93
CA HIS A 379 56.86 14.37 1.26
C HIS A 379 56.85 13.75 -0.15
N ARG A 380 56.18 12.59 -0.30
CA ARG A 380 55.16 12.32 -1.34
C ARG A 380 54.70 10.85 -1.26
N LEU A 381 53.65 10.58 -0.49
CA LEU A 381 52.94 9.31 -0.59
C LEU A 381 52.08 9.31 -1.87
N SER A 382 52.71 8.94 -2.99
CA SER A 382 52.01 8.71 -4.25
C SER A 382 51.15 7.43 -4.13
N GLN A 383 49.91 7.60 -3.69
CA GLN A 383 48.97 6.50 -3.52
C GLN A 383 48.49 5.99 -4.88
N ARG A 384 49.21 5.02 -5.45
CA ARG A 384 48.90 4.41 -6.74
C ARG A 384 47.63 3.56 -6.64
N MET A 385 46.48 4.16 -6.95
CA MET A 385 45.22 3.43 -7.14
C MET A 385 45.26 2.58 -8.41
N GLN A 386 44.81 1.33 -8.28
CA GLN A 386 44.66 0.39 -9.39
C GLN A 386 43.17 0.09 -9.55
N LYS A 387 42.56 0.52 -10.67
CA LYS A 387 41.12 0.39 -10.91
C LYS A 387 40.86 -0.91 -11.68
N HIS A 388 39.84 -1.65 -11.26
CA HIS A 388 39.28 -2.78 -11.99
C HIS A 388 37.77 -2.56 -12.05
N VAL A 389 37.21 -2.58 -13.26
CA VAL A 389 35.77 -2.41 -13.50
C VAL A 389 35.27 -3.69 -14.12
N ASP A 390 34.20 -4.24 -13.56
CA ASP A 390 33.48 -5.40 -14.07
C ASP A 390 32.00 -5.05 -14.08
N GLY A 391 31.39 -5.00 -15.27
CA GLY A 391 30.04 -4.50 -15.50
C GLY A 391 29.94 -3.07 -16.09
N PRO A 392 28.72 -2.58 -16.32
CA PRO A 392 28.44 -1.38 -17.12
C PRO A 392 28.73 -0.04 -16.41
N VAL A 393 28.82 -0.05 -15.09
CA VAL A 393 28.95 1.15 -14.25
C VAL A 393 30.24 1.02 -13.43
N GLY A 394 31.17 1.96 -13.60
CA GLY A 394 32.51 1.93 -13.02
C GLY A 394 32.75 3.04 -11.99
N ILE A 395 33.68 2.81 -11.07
CA ILE A 395 34.15 3.84 -10.13
C ILE A 395 35.27 4.64 -10.79
N GLU A 396 35.00 5.91 -11.06
CA GLU A 396 35.91 6.80 -11.79
C GLU A 396 36.90 7.49 -10.84
N GLU A 397 36.44 8.04 -9.72
CA GLU A 397 37.29 8.76 -8.76
C GLU A 397 36.82 8.49 -7.33
N ILE A 398 37.78 8.40 -6.40
CA ILE A 398 37.52 8.21 -4.97
C ILE A 398 38.28 9.33 -4.27
N ASP A 399 37.60 10.08 -3.41
CA ASP A 399 38.23 11.09 -2.56
C ASP A 399 39.31 10.45 -1.66
N PRO A 400 40.53 11.00 -1.56
CA PRO A 400 41.57 10.46 -0.68
C PRO A 400 41.16 10.39 0.80
N ASN A 401 40.21 11.23 1.23
CA ASN A 401 39.65 11.20 2.59
C ASN A 401 38.39 10.32 2.71
N GLY A 402 37.97 9.67 1.63
CA GLY A 402 36.84 8.74 1.59
C GLY A 402 35.45 9.37 1.75
N GLN A 403 35.31 10.68 1.56
CA GLN A 403 34.02 11.37 1.78
C GLN A 403 33.02 11.20 0.62
N TRP A 404 33.51 10.97 -0.59
CA TRP A 404 32.67 10.78 -1.78
C TRP A 404 33.36 9.86 -2.80
N VAL A 405 32.55 9.31 -3.70
CA VAL A 405 32.96 8.47 -4.83
C VAL A 405 32.23 8.96 -6.07
N ARG A 406 32.95 9.19 -7.18
CA ARG A 406 32.36 9.46 -8.49
C ARG A 406 32.23 8.14 -9.26
N ILE A 407 31.03 7.92 -9.79
CA ILE A 407 30.66 6.73 -10.55
C ILE A 407 30.32 7.18 -11.96
N SER A 408 30.86 6.50 -12.97
CA SER A 408 30.58 6.74 -14.39
C SER A 408 29.80 5.55 -14.99
N ASN A 409 28.79 5.84 -15.82
CA ASN A 409 28.24 4.83 -16.72
C ASN A 409 29.18 4.73 -17.92
N ASN A 410 29.67 3.53 -18.20
CA ASN A 410 30.58 3.26 -19.31
C ASN A 410 29.85 2.58 -20.49
N THR A 411 28.52 2.63 -20.49
CA THR A 411 27.64 2.09 -21.54
C THR A 411 26.62 3.14 -22.01
N ASP A 412 26.16 3.00 -23.24
CA ASP A 412 25.21 3.95 -23.88
C ASP A 412 23.75 3.75 -23.44
N GLU A 413 23.47 2.80 -22.54
CA GLU A 413 22.14 2.48 -22.03
C GLU A 413 21.91 3.04 -20.62
N GLU A 414 20.67 3.43 -20.28
CA GLU A 414 20.32 3.94 -18.94
C GLU A 414 20.30 2.82 -17.89
N VAL A 415 21.23 2.85 -16.94
CA VAL A 415 21.33 1.86 -15.85
C VAL A 415 20.71 2.40 -14.55
N SER A 416 19.72 1.69 -14.01
CA SER A 416 19.10 2.04 -12.72
C SER A 416 19.95 1.59 -11.52
N ILE A 417 20.33 2.54 -10.68
CA ILE A 417 21.24 2.35 -9.53
C ILE A 417 20.45 2.15 -8.20
N ALA A 418 19.11 2.18 -8.23
CA ALA A 418 18.23 2.24 -7.04
C ALA A 418 18.35 1.07 -6.03
N HIS A 419 19.04 -0.01 -6.37
CA HIS A 419 19.25 -1.18 -5.52
C HIS A 419 20.72 -1.54 -5.29
N TRP A 420 21.64 -0.68 -5.75
CA TRP A 420 23.08 -0.87 -5.58
C TRP A 420 23.50 -0.40 -4.18
N LYS A 421 24.56 -1.02 -3.65
CA LYS A 421 25.13 -0.69 -2.33
C LYS A 421 26.63 -0.50 -2.47
N LEU A 422 27.18 0.52 -1.83
CA LEU A 422 28.60 0.83 -1.90
C LEU A 422 29.35 0.06 -0.81
N LEU A 423 30.14 -0.94 -1.19
CA LEU A 423 30.94 -1.73 -0.26
C LEU A 423 32.37 -1.18 -0.15
N VAL A 424 32.71 -0.60 1.00
CA VAL A 424 34.07 -0.14 1.31
C VAL A 424 34.77 -1.19 2.16
N ARG A 425 35.80 -1.84 1.61
CA ARG A 425 36.67 -2.79 2.32
C ARG A 425 38.04 -2.15 2.61
N ALA A 426 38.28 -1.77 3.85
CA ALA A 426 39.52 -1.13 4.30
C ALA A 426 40.07 -1.80 5.56
N GLY A 427 41.35 -2.19 5.56
CA GLY A 427 42.03 -2.77 6.73
C GLY A 427 41.36 -4.03 7.31
N GLY A 428 40.72 -4.85 6.46
CA GLY A 428 39.98 -6.04 6.90
C GLY A 428 38.60 -5.79 7.49
N LYS A 429 38.09 -4.55 7.45
CA LYS A 429 36.70 -4.20 7.79
C LYS A 429 35.92 -3.86 6.54
N GLU A 430 34.66 -4.28 6.51
CA GLU A 430 33.71 -3.98 5.44
C GLU A 430 32.59 -3.09 5.97
N VAL A 431 32.24 -2.05 5.21
CA VAL A 431 31.11 -1.17 5.48
C VAL A 431 30.30 -1.05 4.20
N SER A 432 29.01 -1.38 4.26
CA SER A 432 28.06 -1.16 3.17
C SER A 432 27.26 0.11 3.42
N TYR A 433 27.24 1.01 2.44
CA TYR A 433 26.36 2.17 2.38
C TYR A 433 25.20 1.92 1.40
#